data_AF-A0A2R6D9H0-F1
#
_entry.id   AF-A0A2R6D9H0-F1
#
_cell.length_a   1.000
_cell.length_b   1.000
_cell.length_c   1.000
_cell.angle_alpha   90.00
_cell.angle_beta   90.00
_cell.angle_gamma   90.00
#
_symmetry.space_group_name_H-M   'P 1'
#
loop_
_entity.id
_entity.type
_entity.pdbx_description
1 polymer ?
#
loop_
_entity_poly.entity_id
_entity_poly.type
_entity_poly.pdbx_seq_one_letter_code
_entity_poly.pdbx_strand_id
1 'polypeptide(L)'
;MSDLEEEYQLDYFEENGFHRMECTECGAAFWTREESRTTCGEPPCDTYEFIDNPGFDEELTLEETRERFLSFFEERSHERIEPYPVAANRWRDDVLLTQASIYDFQPLVTSGKTPPPANPLTISQPCIRMQDIDNVGKTGRHTMAFEMMAHHAFNTREGVPEDEYAYHGEVYWKDQTVEYCDTLMEEMGADLNEITYIDDPWVGGGNAGSAIEMVYRGLELATLVFMSMEQDPDGDYLLKDGNCYSKMDTYIVDTGYGLERWTWMSQGTATVYEAIYPEMIDFLLDNAGIEYDDDEREIVHRAAKLAGNLDIDDVDDIEAARGDIAAELGVDVARLRALVEPLETVYAIADHCRTLAYMLGDEIVPSNVGTGYLARMVLRRTKRLTDTVGVDAPLDELVDMQA
;
A
#
# COMPACT_ATOMS: atom_id res chain seq x y z
N MET A 1 14.63 19.49 11.06
CA MET A 1 13.76 18.37 11.45
C MET A 1 14.49 17.59 12.51
N SER A 2 13.80 17.08 13.51
CA SER A 2 14.45 16.26 14.53
C SER A 2 14.98 14.98 13.87
N ASP A 3 16.23 14.62 14.18
CA ASP A 3 16.87 13.43 13.64
C ASP A 3 16.41 12.21 14.45
N LEU A 4 15.81 11.22 13.78
CA LEU A 4 15.31 9.98 14.39
C LEU A 4 16.31 8.83 14.22
N GLU A 5 17.57 9.09 13.83
CA GLU A 5 18.59 8.08 13.56
C GLU A 5 18.73 7.01 14.66
N GLU A 6 18.69 7.40 15.94
CA GLU A 6 18.77 6.45 17.07
C GLU A 6 17.58 5.49 17.12
N GLU A 7 16.41 5.89 16.62
CA GLU A 7 15.18 5.09 16.64
C GLU A 7 15.20 3.96 15.59
N TYR A 8 16.17 3.97 14.66
CA TYR A 8 16.34 2.97 13.60
C TYR A 8 17.44 1.94 13.87
N GLN A 9 18.23 2.10 14.94
CA GLN A 9 19.25 1.14 15.34
C GLN A 9 18.60 0.01 16.15
N LEU A 10 18.29 -1.10 15.46
CA LEU A 10 17.62 -2.27 16.05
C LEU A 10 18.62 -3.38 16.36
N ASP A 11 18.46 -4.04 17.51
CA ASP A 11 19.27 -5.21 17.88
C ASP A 11 19.08 -6.33 16.84
N TYR A 12 17.85 -6.49 16.32
CA TYR A 12 17.55 -7.45 15.26
C TYR A 12 18.42 -7.24 14.01
N PHE A 13 18.65 -5.98 13.60
CA PHE A 13 19.50 -5.68 12.45
C PHE A 13 20.96 -6.05 12.70
N GLU A 14 21.49 -5.69 13.87
CA GLU A 14 22.87 -6.03 14.25
C GLU A 14 23.09 -7.56 14.33
N GLU A 15 22.13 -8.28 14.91
CA GLU A 15 22.21 -9.73 15.12
C GLU A 15 22.03 -10.55 13.83
N ASN A 16 21.29 -10.01 12.84
CA ASN A 16 20.96 -10.70 11.60
C ASN A 16 21.73 -10.22 10.36
N GLY A 17 22.88 -9.56 10.59
CA GLY A 17 23.85 -9.24 9.54
C GLY A 17 23.42 -8.10 8.63
N PHE A 18 22.57 -7.20 9.09
CA PHE A 18 22.25 -6.00 8.35
C PHE A 18 23.32 -4.93 8.54
N HIS A 19 23.49 -4.14 7.50
CA HIS A 19 24.37 -2.98 7.46
C HIS A 19 23.53 -1.77 7.09
N ARG A 20 23.68 -0.69 7.87
CA ARG A 20 23.08 0.59 7.53
C ARG A 20 23.93 1.29 6.46
N MET A 21 23.27 1.70 5.39
CA MET A 21 23.84 2.28 4.18
C MET A 21 23.12 3.60 3.85
N GLU A 22 23.72 4.41 2.98
CA GLU A 22 23.10 5.61 2.42
C GLU A 22 22.98 5.42 0.91
N CYS A 23 21.77 5.60 0.36
CA CYS A 23 21.49 5.41 -1.05
C CYS A 23 22.25 6.44 -1.89
N THR A 24 23.01 5.98 -2.89
CA THR A 24 23.82 6.87 -3.73
C THR A 24 23.01 7.78 -4.65
N GLU A 25 21.73 7.47 -4.89
CA GLU A 25 20.85 8.21 -5.80
C GLU A 25 19.97 9.23 -5.04
N CYS A 26 19.26 8.80 -3.99
CA CYS A 26 18.33 9.66 -3.25
C CYS A 26 18.84 10.13 -1.87
N GLY A 27 19.93 9.55 -1.36
CA GLY A 27 20.47 9.87 -0.03
C GLY A 27 19.68 9.29 1.15
N ALA A 28 18.63 8.48 0.90
CA ALA A 28 17.90 7.82 1.96
C ALA A 28 18.79 6.81 2.71
N ALA A 29 18.62 6.75 4.03
CA ALA A 29 19.24 5.71 4.83
C ALA A 29 18.43 4.41 4.72
N PHE A 30 19.13 3.29 4.57
CA PHE A 30 18.49 1.98 4.46
C PHE A 30 19.36 0.88 5.06
N TRP A 31 18.75 -0.24 5.40
CA TRP A 31 19.42 -1.43 5.91
C TRP A 31 19.37 -2.55 4.88
N THR A 32 20.47 -3.29 4.75
CA THR A 32 20.58 -4.44 3.84
C THR A 32 21.55 -5.48 4.39
N ARG A 33 21.34 -6.75 4.05
CA ARG A 33 22.32 -7.83 4.30
C ARG A 33 23.44 -7.87 3.25
N GLU A 34 23.24 -7.19 2.12
CA GLU A 34 24.21 -7.18 1.03
C GLU A 34 25.20 -6.01 1.16
N GLU A 35 26.42 -6.28 1.66
CA GLU A 35 27.46 -5.25 1.82
C GLU A 35 27.83 -4.50 0.52
N SER A 36 27.60 -5.12 -0.66
CA SER A 36 27.88 -4.50 -1.96
C SER A 36 26.81 -3.55 -2.47
N ARG A 37 25.60 -3.56 -1.89
CA ARG A 37 24.48 -2.75 -2.36
C ARG A 37 24.72 -1.26 -2.08
N THR A 38 24.40 -0.43 -3.07
CA THR A 38 24.58 1.04 -3.00
C THR A 38 23.28 1.83 -3.13
N THR A 39 22.17 1.19 -3.49
CA THR A 39 20.86 1.82 -3.70
C THR A 39 19.81 1.23 -2.75
N CYS A 40 18.79 2.03 -2.41
CA CYS A 40 17.79 1.67 -1.40
C CYS A 40 16.84 0.54 -1.83
N GLY A 41 16.80 0.17 -3.10
CA GLY A 41 15.90 -0.88 -3.61
C GLY A 41 14.57 -0.37 -4.14
N GLU A 42 14.25 0.92 -4.01
CA GLU A 42 12.96 1.48 -4.43
C GLU A 42 13.11 2.38 -5.68
N PRO A 43 12.16 2.36 -6.63
CA PRO A 43 12.05 3.34 -7.69
C PRO A 43 12.02 4.77 -7.16
N PRO A 44 12.69 5.74 -7.83
CA PRO A 44 13.40 5.58 -9.10
C PRO A 44 14.86 5.08 -8.98
N CYS A 45 15.34 4.75 -7.77
CA CYS A 45 16.73 4.33 -7.54
C CYS A 45 17.00 2.91 -8.08
N ASP A 46 15.98 2.06 -8.07
CA ASP A 46 15.99 0.71 -8.62
C ASP A 46 14.74 0.47 -9.49
N THR A 47 14.69 -0.67 -10.18
CA THR A 47 13.57 -1.04 -11.06
C THR A 47 12.86 -2.30 -10.57
N TYR A 48 11.63 -2.53 -11.02
CA TYR A 48 10.95 -3.80 -10.72
C TYR A 48 11.63 -4.99 -11.39
N GLU A 49 12.22 -5.86 -10.55
CA GLU A 49 12.92 -7.08 -10.98
C GLU A 49 12.00 -8.31 -11.01
N PHE A 50 10.83 -8.21 -10.37
CA PHE A 50 9.89 -9.31 -10.24
C PHE A 50 8.92 -9.48 -11.43
N ILE A 51 8.80 -8.47 -12.30
CA ILE A 51 7.97 -8.56 -13.51
C ILE A 51 8.62 -9.55 -14.48
N ASP A 52 7.86 -10.56 -14.89
CA ASP A 52 8.29 -11.78 -15.62
C ASP A 52 9.17 -12.75 -14.82
N ASN A 53 9.38 -12.48 -13.52
CA ASN A 53 10.25 -13.27 -12.65
C ASN A 53 9.75 -13.19 -11.20
N PRO A 54 8.63 -13.87 -10.86
CA PRO A 54 7.99 -13.78 -9.56
C PRO A 54 8.96 -13.85 -8.38
N GLY A 55 8.67 -13.07 -7.33
CA GLY A 55 9.53 -12.97 -6.15
C GLY A 55 9.29 -14.06 -5.11
N PHE A 56 8.19 -14.80 -5.19
CA PHE A 56 7.81 -15.85 -4.25
C PHE A 56 7.80 -17.23 -4.90
N ASP A 57 7.81 -18.28 -4.07
CA ASP A 57 7.88 -19.67 -4.54
C ASP A 57 6.63 -20.14 -5.30
N GLU A 58 5.48 -19.53 -4.99
CA GLU A 58 4.17 -19.92 -5.53
C GLU A 58 3.40 -18.69 -6.03
N GLU A 59 2.69 -18.85 -7.15
CA GLU A 59 1.70 -17.89 -7.62
C GLU A 59 0.45 -17.99 -6.74
N LEU A 60 -0.01 -16.86 -6.19
CA LEU A 60 -1.13 -16.82 -5.25
C LEU A 60 -2.26 -15.94 -5.76
N THR A 61 -3.49 -16.32 -5.44
CA THR A 61 -4.67 -15.46 -5.56
C THR A 61 -4.77 -14.49 -4.37
N LEU A 62 -5.60 -13.44 -4.48
CA LEU A 62 -5.90 -12.54 -3.36
C LEU A 62 -6.37 -13.28 -2.10
N GLU A 63 -7.23 -14.30 -2.27
CA GLU A 63 -7.76 -15.08 -1.16
C GLU A 63 -6.67 -15.89 -0.46
N GLU A 64 -5.80 -16.55 -1.24
CA GLU A 64 -4.68 -17.33 -0.69
C GLU A 64 -3.64 -16.43 -0.02
N THR A 65 -3.27 -15.30 -0.62
CA THR A 65 -2.34 -14.34 0.00
C THR A 65 -2.89 -13.83 1.32
N ARG A 66 -4.17 -13.45 1.37
CA ARG A 66 -4.84 -12.98 2.58
C ARG A 66 -4.83 -14.06 3.67
N GLU A 67 -5.19 -15.29 3.31
CA GLU A 67 -5.26 -16.37 4.29
C GLU A 67 -3.88 -16.76 4.83
N ARG A 68 -2.84 -16.77 3.98
CA ARG A 68 -1.45 -17.00 4.42
C ARG A 68 -1.02 -15.96 5.45
N PHE A 69 -1.26 -14.68 5.18
CA PHE A 69 -0.91 -13.60 6.10
C PHE A 69 -1.64 -13.75 7.44
N LEU A 70 -2.97 -13.93 7.41
CA LEU A 70 -3.77 -14.00 8.63
C LEU A 70 -3.42 -15.24 9.46
N SER A 71 -3.29 -16.41 8.81
CA SER A 71 -2.88 -17.65 9.47
C SER A 71 -1.49 -17.54 10.10
N PHE A 72 -0.52 -16.91 9.40
CA PHE A 72 0.84 -16.70 9.92
C PHE A 72 0.84 -16.00 11.28
N PHE A 73 0.04 -14.94 11.43
CA PHE A 73 -0.06 -14.18 12.68
C PHE A 73 -0.95 -14.87 13.73
N GLU A 74 -2.00 -15.58 13.31
CA GLU A 74 -2.82 -16.42 14.21
C GLU A 74 -1.99 -17.50 14.90
N GLU A 75 -1.11 -18.18 14.16
CA GLU A 75 -0.18 -19.17 14.72
C GLU A 75 0.82 -18.56 15.71
N ARG A 76 1.02 -17.25 15.63
CA ARG A 76 1.89 -16.43 16.51
C ARG A 76 1.07 -15.65 17.54
N SER A 77 -0.10 -16.17 17.92
CA SER A 77 -0.96 -15.66 19.00
C SER A 77 -1.54 -14.26 18.77
N HIS A 78 -1.60 -13.79 17.53
CA HIS A 78 -2.39 -12.62 17.20
C HIS A 78 -3.84 -13.05 16.99
N GLU A 79 -4.79 -12.33 17.56
CA GLU A 79 -6.20 -12.61 17.31
C GLU A 79 -6.63 -12.01 15.97
N ARG A 80 -7.23 -12.83 15.10
CA ARG A 80 -7.79 -12.38 13.83
C ARG A 80 -9.06 -11.57 14.06
N ILE A 81 -9.09 -10.36 13.52
CA ILE A 81 -10.22 -9.43 13.59
C ILE A 81 -10.86 -9.30 12.22
N GLU A 82 -12.19 -9.23 12.19
CA GLU A 82 -12.95 -8.95 10.97
C GLU A 82 -12.73 -7.50 10.51
N PRO A 83 -12.69 -7.23 9.19
CA PRO A 83 -12.53 -5.89 8.67
C PRO A 83 -13.65 -4.94 9.09
N TYR A 84 -13.28 -3.69 9.29
CA TYR A 84 -14.18 -2.56 9.51
C TYR A 84 -14.69 -2.02 8.17
N PRO A 85 -15.85 -1.34 8.14
CA PRO A 85 -16.37 -0.80 6.89
C PRO A 85 -15.53 0.39 6.42
N VAL A 86 -15.36 0.58 5.11
CA VAL A 86 -14.55 1.68 4.52
C VAL A 86 -15.09 3.08 4.86
N ALA A 87 -16.31 3.16 5.38
CA ALA A 87 -16.93 4.38 5.89
C ALA A 87 -16.46 4.72 7.32
N ALA A 88 -15.22 5.23 7.43
CA ALA A 88 -14.61 5.63 8.72
C ALA A 88 -15.45 6.62 9.53
N ASN A 89 -16.27 7.44 8.86
CA ASN A 89 -17.15 8.41 9.51
C ASN A 89 -18.24 7.79 10.41
N ARG A 90 -18.28 6.47 10.56
CA ARG A 90 -19.15 5.72 11.49
C ARG A 90 -18.59 5.69 12.92
N TRP A 91 -17.28 5.79 13.13
CA TRP A 91 -16.65 5.76 14.46
C TRP A 91 -15.74 6.96 14.76
N ARG A 92 -15.38 7.76 13.76
CA ARG A 92 -14.58 8.98 13.90
C ARG A 92 -15.15 10.12 13.05
N ASP A 93 -14.84 11.37 13.39
CA ASP A 93 -15.46 12.57 12.79
C ASP A 93 -14.48 13.43 11.97
N ASP A 94 -13.21 13.03 11.89
CA ASP A 94 -12.10 13.79 11.32
C ASP A 94 -11.71 13.32 9.91
N VAL A 95 -12.10 12.10 9.50
CA VAL A 95 -11.87 11.55 8.16
C VAL A 95 -13.15 10.92 7.60
N LEU A 96 -13.25 10.82 6.27
CA LEU A 96 -14.43 10.27 5.60
C LEU A 96 -14.33 8.76 5.33
N LEU A 97 -13.15 8.30 4.90
CA LEU A 97 -12.90 6.91 4.49
C LEU A 97 -11.71 6.32 5.25
N THR A 98 -11.72 5.01 5.43
CA THR A 98 -10.59 4.24 5.97
C THR A 98 -9.44 4.24 4.95
N GLN A 99 -8.27 4.74 5.35
CA GLN A 99 -7.09 4.87 4.45
C GLN A 99 -5.90 4.00 4.87
N ALA A 100 -5.95 3.46 6.09
CA ALA A 100 -5.00 2.54 6.67
C ALA A 100 -5.71 1.67 7.73
N SER A 101 -5.19 0.49 8.02
CA SER A 101 -5.70 -0.41 9.07
C SER A 101 -5.80 0.27 10.43
N ILE A 102 -4.82 1.10 10.79
CA ILE A 102 -4.81 1.81 12.08
C ILE A 102 -5.99 2.78 12.27
N TYR A 103 -6.63 3.23 11.19
CA TYR A 103 -7.77 4.15 11.29
C TYR A 103 -8.95 3.55 12.05
N ASP A 104 -9.05 2.23 12.10
CA ASP A 104 -10.10 1.49 12.80
C ASP A 104 -9.99 1.67 14.33
N PHE A 105 -8.78 1.93 14.81
CA PHE A 105 -8.45 2.04 16.23
C PHE A 105 -8.26 3.50 16.68
N GLN A 106 -8.10 4.42 15.72
CA GLN A 106 -8.00 5.85 15.99
C GLN A 106 -9.36 6.53 16.22
N PRO A 107 -9.43 7.56 17.09
CA PRO A 107 -8.41 7.98 18.06
C PRO A 107 -8.56 7.28 19.43
N LEU A 108 -9.63 6.51 19.64
CA LEU A 108 -10.04 6.08 20.98
C LEU A 108 -9.14 4.99 21.57
N VAL A 109 -8.73 4.02 20.76
CA VAL A 109 -7.82 2.96 21.21
C VAL A 109 -6.39 3.50 21.22
N THR A 110 -5.98 4.26 20.22
CA THR A 110 -4.62 4.81 20.18
C THR A 110 -4.31 5.76 21.34
N SER A 111 -5.31 6.52 21.82
CA SER A 111 -5.20 7.34 23.04
C SER A 111 -5.34 6.57 24.35
N GLY A 112 -5.55 5.26 24.31
CA GLY A 112 -5.70 4.41 25.49
C GLY A 112 -7.03 4.58 26.25
N LYS A 113 -8.00 5.32 25.70
CA LYS A 113 -9.33 5.53 26.34
C LYS A 113 -10.23 4.30 26.24
N THR A 114 -9.98 3.40 25.30
CA THR A 114 -10.76 2.20 25.04
C THR A 114 -9.80 1.06 24.71
N PRO A 115 -10.05 -0.18 25.18
CA PRO A 115 -9.15 -1.28 24.86
C PRO A 115 -9.24 -1.63 23.38
N PRO A 116 -8.17 -2.14 22.76
CA PRO A 116 -8.26 -2.76 21.45
C PRO A 116 -9.16 -4.02 21.52
N PRO A 117 -9.73 -4.48 20.39
CA PRO A 117 -10.55 -5.68 20.38
C PRO A 117 -9.77 -6.94 20.80
N ALA A 118 -8.47 -6.97 20.49
CA ALA A 118 -7.51 -7.95 20.98
C ALA A 118 -6.10 -7.32 21.02
N ASN A 119 -5.15 -7.95 21.73
CA ASN A 119 -3.79 -7.46 21.82
C ASN A 119 -2.77 -8.61 22.01
N PRO A 120 -1.94 -8.94 21.02
CA PRO A 120 -1.88 -8.32 19.69
C PRO A 120 -3.00 -8.83 18.76
N LEU A 121 -3.22 -8.15 17.64
CA LEU A 121 -4.26 -8.50 16.66
C LEU A 121 -3.72 -8.54 15.24
N THR A 122 -4.42 -9.25 14.34
CA THR A 122 -4.16 -9.27 12.90
C THR A 122 -5.45 -9.04 12.10
N ILE A 123 -5.37 -8.35 10.97
CA ILE A 123 -6.51 -7.93 10.15
C ILE A 123 -6.13 -7.79 8.68
N SER A 124 -7.10 -7.94 7.76
CA SER A 124 -6.99 -7.53 6.36
C SER A 124 -8.04 -6.46 6.10
N GLN A 125 -7.64 -5.19 6.16
CA GLN A 125 -8.56 -4.05 6.18
C GLN A 125 -8.69 -3.41 4.79
N PRO A 126 -9.88 -3.45 4.15
CA PRO A 126 -10.15 -2.66 2.95
C PRO A 126 -9.96 -1.15 3.22
N CYS A 127 -9.19 -0.51 2.38
CA CYS A 127 -8.81 0.90 2.47
C CYS A 127 -9.10 1.59 1.12
N ILE A 128 -9.51 2.86 1.17
CA ILE A 128 -9.74 3.67 -0.03
C ILE A 128 -8.94 4.97 0.04
N ARG A 129 -8.01 5.16 -0.91
CA ARG A 129 -7.24 6.39 -1.09
C ARG A 129 -7.70 7.14 -2.33
N MET A 130 -8.42 8.25 -2.10
CA MET A 130 -8.93 9.11 -3.18
C MET A 130 -7.84 9.96 -3.85
N GLN A 131 -6.67 10.09 -3.21
CA GLN A 131 -5.57 10.93 -3.67
C GLN A 131 -4.93 10.34 -4.94
N ASP A 132 -4.95 9.02 -5.08
CA ASP A 132 -4.29 8.28 -6.16
C ASP A 132 -5.13 8.19 -7.45
N ILE A 133 -6.35 8.76 -7.46
CA ILE A 133 -7.35 8.60 -8.53
C ILE A 133 -6.85 8.96 -9.94
N ASP A 134 -5.88 9.87 -10.04
CA ASP A 134 -5.30 10.29 -11.32
C ASP A 134 -4.10 9.45 -11.77
N ASN A 135 -3.54 8.65 -10.85
CA ASN A 135 -2.45 7.70 -11.08
C ASN A 135 -2.94 6.28 -11.39
N VAL A 136 -4.17 5.94 -10.95
CA VAL A 136 -4.81 4.66 -11.26
C VAL A 136 -4.95 4.45 -12.76
N GLY A 137 -4.50 3.28 -13.20
CA GLY A 137 -4.46 2.83 -14.59
C GLY A 137 -3.18 3.22 -15.34
N LYS A 138 -2.43 4.21 -14.86
CA LYS A 138 -1.27 4.76 -15.59
C LYS A 138 0.08 4.27 -15.09
N THR A 139 0.22 4.17 -13.78
CA THR A 139 1.49 3.84 -13.11
C THR A 139 1.71 2.33 -12.94
N GLY A 140 0.70 1.51 -13.22
CA GLY A 140 0.77 0.05 -13.08
C GLY A 140 0.68 -0.48 -11.64
N ARG A 141 0.80 0.39 -10.61
CA ARG A 141 0.88 -0.01 -9.19
C ARG A 141 -0.15 0.64 -8.25
N HIS A 142 -0.74 1.77 -8.65
CA HIS A 142 -1.68 2.50 -7.80
C HIS A 142 -3.12 2.00 -7.97
N THR A 143 -3.79 1.73 -6.86
CA THR A 143 -5.20 1.32 -6.79
C THR A 143 -5.95 2.28 -5.88
N MET A 144 -7.20 2.61 -6.20
CA MET A 144 -8.02 3.43 -5.30
C MET A 144 -8.44 2.62 -4.07
N ALA A 145 -8.85 1.37 -4.28
CA ALA A 145 -9.22 0.44 -3.23
C ALA A 145 -8.21 -0.72 -3.17
N PHE A 146 -7.76 -1.01 -1.96
CA PHE A 146 -6.81 -2.08 -1.69
C PHE A 146 -7.04 -2.62 -0.28
N GLU A 147 -6.50 -3.78 0.04
CA GLU A 147 -6.52 -4.31 1.39
C GLU A 147 -5.17 -4.13 2.05
N MET A 148 -5.19 -3.41 3.18
CA MET A 148 -4.04 -3.29 4.05
C MET A 148 -4.11 -4.40 5.09
N MET A 149 -3.32 -5.46 4.87
CA MET A 149 -3.09 -6.46 5.89
C MET A 149 -2.19 -5.87 6.98
N ALA A 150 -2.46 -6.19 8.23
CA ALA A 150 -1.77 -5.57 9.35
C ALA A 150 -1.77 -6.47 10.58
N HIS A 151 -0.68 -6.37 11.34
CA HIS A 151 -0.63 -6.79 12.73
C HIS A 151 -0.36 -5.57 13.63
N HIS A 152 -1.12 -5.47 14.72
CA HIS A 152 -1.03 -4.36 15.67
C HIS A 152 -0.78 -4.84 17.09
N ALA A 153 0.04 -4.09 17.82
CA ALA A 153 0.28 -4.26 19.25
C ALA A 153 0.19 -2.91 19.96
N PHE A 154 -0.61 -2.85 21.02
CA PHE A 154 -0.88 -1.62 21.78
C PHE A 154 -0.18 -1.69 23.13
N ASN A 155 0.79 -0.81 23.37
CA ASN A 155 1.68 -0.85 24.53
C ASN A 155 1.60 0.43 25.38
N THR A 156 2.04 0.35 26.63
CA THR A 156 2.23 1.51 27.52
C THR A 156 3.64 1.54 28.10
N ARG A 157 4.22 2.74 28.29
CA ARG A 157 5.58 2.92 28.82
C ARG A 157 5.71 2.32 30.23
N GLU A 158 6.93 1.91 30.58
CA GLU A 158 7.24 1.47 31.93
C GLU A 158 6.98 2.59 32.95
N GLY A 159 6.27 2.25 34.03
CA GLY A 159 5.97 3.19 35.12
C GLY A 159 4.63 3.91 35.00
N VAL A 160 3.91 3.74 33.89
CA VAL A 160 2.51 4.15 33.77
C VAL A 160 1.65 3.28 34.71
N PRO A 161 0.80 3.87 35.58
CA PRO A 161 -0.15 3.12 36.40
C PRO A 161 -1.11 2.23 35.59
N GLU A 162 -1.37 1.02 36.09
CA GLU A 162 -2.26 0.03 35.43
C GLU A 162 -3.70 0.54 35.22
N ASP A 163 -4.15 1.55 35.96
CA ASP A 163 -5.49 2.14 35.88
C ASP A 163 -5.56 3.43 35.05
N GLU A 164 -4.44 3.89 34.47
CA GLU A 164 -4.40 5.12 33.67
C GLU A 164 -4.98 4.93 32.26
N TYR A 165 -4.66 3.80 31.61
CA TYR A 165 -5.14 3.45 30.27
C TYR A 165 -5.92 2.14 30.24
N ALA A 166 -6.68 1.93 29.16
CA ALA A 166 -7.50 0.74 28.97
C ALA A 166 -6.69 -0.54 28.64
N TYR A 167 -5.41 -0.41 28.35
CA TYR A 167 -4.43 -1.49 28.19
C TYR A 167 -3.13 -1.07 28.88
N HIS A 168 -2.29 -2.04 29.23
CA HIS A 168 -1.07 -1.81 29.98
C HIS A 168 0.00 -2.86 29.65
N GLY A 169 1.27 -2.45 29.73
CA GLY A 169 2.45 -3.27 29.48
C GLY A 169 2.92 -3.22 28.03
N GLU A 170 3.95 -4.01 27.74
CA GLU A 170 4.48 -4.19 26.38
C GLU A 170 4.18 -5.63 25.91
N VAL A 171 3.58 -5.73 24.73
CA VAL A 171 3.38 -7.00 24.03
C VAL A 171 4.64 -7.34 23.22
N TYR A 172 5.00 -6.44 22.30
CA TYR A 172 6.27 -6.44 21.57
C TYR A 172 6.52 -5.06 20.92
N TRP A 173 7.73 -4.83 20.43
CA TRP A 173 8.13 -3.57 19.79
C TRP A 173 8.91 -3.79 18.49
N LYS A 174 9.92 -2.95 18.23
CA LYS A 174 10.60 -2.82 16.93
C LYS A 174 11.26 -4.11 16.44
N ASP A 175 12.13 -4.70 17.24
CA ASP A 175 12.91 -5.89 16.85
C ASP A 175 12.01 -7.04 16.41
N GLN A 176 11.03 -7.39 17.23
CA GLN A 176 10.10 -8.47 16.94
C GLN A 176 9.15 -8.14 15.76
N THR A 177 8.84 -6.86 15.53
CA THR A 177 8.05 -6.44 14.36
C THR A 177 8.81 -6.70 13.06
N VAL A 178 10.11 -6.36 13.03
CA VAL A 178 10.97 -6.64 11.88
C VAL A 178 11.21 -8.15 11.73
N GLU A 179 11.43 -8.88 12.83
CA GLU A 179 11.55 -10.34 12.82
C GLU A 179 10.32 -11.01 12.19
N TYR A 180 9.11 -10.58 12.53
CA TYR A 180 7.89 -11.10 11.91
C TYR A 180 7.85 -10.81 10.40
N CYS A 181 8.25 -9.62 9.98
CA CYS A 181 8.30 -9.24 8.57
C CYS A 181 9.27 -10.15 7.78
N ASP A 182 10.51 -10.31 8.27
CA ASP A 182 11.51 -11.19 7.64
C ASP A 182 11.06 -12.66 7.64
N THR A 183 10.50 -13.14 8.73
CA THR A 183 10.03 -14.54 8.82
C THR A 183 8.87 -14.80 7.86
N LEU A 184 7.94 -13.86 7.71
CA LEU A 184 6.86 -13.97 6.72
C LEU A 184 7.41 -14.01 5.30
N MET A 185 8.41 -13.17 4.99
CA MET A 185 9.08 -13.18 3.69
C MET A 185 9.79 -14.51 3.41
N GLU A 186 10.47 -15.08 4.40
CA GLU A 186 11.12 -16.39 4.29
C GLU A 186 10.08 -17.50 4.03
N GLU A 187 8.96 -17.51 4.76
CA GLU A 187 7.89 -18.50 4.57
C GLU A 187 7.19 -18.40 3.20
N MET A 188 7.28 -17.22 2.56
CA MET A 188 6.77 -16.99 1.21
C MET A 188 7.79 -17.34 0.11
N GLY A 189 9.01 -17.75 0.50
CA GLY A 189 10.08 -18.17 -0.40
C GLY A 189 10.96 -17.03 -0.92
N ALA A 190 10.88 -15.84 -0.31
CA ALA A 190 11.70 -14.71 -0.73
C ALA A 190 13.18 -14.91 -0.36
N ASP A 191 14.09 -14.39 -1.20
CA ASP A 191 15.51 -14.28 -0.83
C ASP A 191 15.71 -13.09 0.13
N LEU A 192 15.91 -13.40 1.42
CA LEU A 192 16.12 -12.41 2.48
C LEU A 192 17.34 -11.49 2.26
N ASN A 193 18.29 -11.86 1.39
CA ASN A 193 19.44 -11.00 1.08
C ASN A 193 19.08 -9.84 0.15
N GLU A 194 18.00 -9.97 -0.64
CA GLU A 194 17.55 -8.93 -1.57
C GLU A 194 16.61 -7.91 -0.90
N ILE A 195 16.19 -8.17 0.35
CA ILE A 195 15.33 -7.26 1.12
C ILE A 195 16.13 -6.04 1.59
N THR A 196 15.53 -4.87 1.45
CA THR A 196 15.98 -3.63 2.06
C THR A 196 14.92 -3.05 2.97
N TYR A 197 15.38 -2.34 4.00
CA TYR A 197 14.54 -1.64 4.98
C TYR A 197 14.93 -0.17 4.98
N ILE A 198 14.07 0.71 4.46
CA ILE A 198 14.34 2.15 4.29
C ILE A 198 13.80 2.92 5.50
N ASP A 199 14.60 3.82 6.05
CA ASP A 199 14.18 4.71 7.13
C ASP A 199 13.20 5.79 6.58
N ASP A 200 11.91 5.76 6.94
CA ASP A 200 10.95 6.83 6.62
C ASP A 200 10.16 7.29 7.85
N PRO A 201 10.37 8.51 8.38
CA PRO A 201 9.55 9.03 9.45
C PRO A 201 8.08 9.16 9.04
N TRP A 202 7.16 8.51 9.75
CA TRP A 202 5.74 8.52 9.42
C TRP A 202 4.96 9.56 10.23
N VAL A 203 4.00 10.21 9.57
CA VAL A 203 3.05 11.17 10.15
C VAL A 203 1.66 10.93 9.57
N GLY A 204 0.62 10.88 10.42
CA GLY A 204 -0.74 10.66 9.96
C GLY A 204 -1.79 10.63 11.07
N GLY A 205 -2.98 11.17 10.81
CA GLY A 205 -4.12 11.10 11.73
C GLY A 205 -3.89 11.77 13.10
N GLY A 206 -2.91 12.68 13.21
CA GLY A 206 -2.52 13.32 14.47
C GLY A 206 -1.49 12.54 15.29
N ASN A 207 -1.00 11.40 14.79
CA ASN A 207 0.07 10.60 15.39
C ASN A 207 1.31 10.57 14.49
N ALA A 208 2.45 10.23 15.08
CA ALA A 208 3.71 10.07 14.36
C ALA A 208 4.64 9.04 15.02
N GLY A 209 5.65 8.61 14.27
CA GLY A 209 6.66 7.67 14.73
C GLY A 209 7.78 7.47 13.71
N SER A 210 8.86 6.81 14.14
CA SER A 210 9.81 6.21 13.19
C SER A 210 9.08 5.13 12.40
N ALA A 211 9.30 5.02 11.09
CA ALA A 211 8.82 3.89 10.32
C ALA A 211 9.88 3.36 9.37
N ILE A 212 9.73 2.09 9.02
CA ILE A 212 10.64 1.38 8.14
C ILE A 212 9.82 0.80 7.00
N GLU A 213 10.23 1.09 5.76
CA GLU A 213 9.62 0.54 4.55
C GLU A 213 10.42 -0.67 4.08
N MET A 214 9.76 -1.83 4.01
CA MET A 214 10.36 -3.05 3.50
C MET A 214 10.15 -3.13 1.99
N VAL A 215 11.26 -3.14 1.27
CA VAL A 215 11.31 -3.19 -0.19
C VAL A 215 11.95 -4.50 -0.63
N TYR A 216 11.32 -5.14 -1.61
CA TYR A 216 11.79 -6.39 -2.20
C TYR A 216 11.66 -6.31 -3.72
N ARG A 217 12.76 -6.57 -4.44
CA ARG A 217 12.82 -6.56 -5.92
C ARG A 217 12.22 -5.33 -6.58
N GLY A 218 12.46 -4.15 -5.99
CA GLY A 218 11.93 -2.89 -6.50
C GLY A 218 10.62 -2.45 -5.87
N LEU A 219 9.87 -3.33 -5.20
CA LEU A 219 8.51 -3.00 -4.72
C LEU A 219 8.47 -2.88 -3.20
N GLU A 220 7.97 -1.76 -2.70
CA GLU A 220 7.60 -1.61 -1.29
C GLU A 220 6.41 -2.53 -0.98
N LEU A 221 6.66 -3.53 -0.14
CA LEU A 221 5.69 -4.57 0.23
C LEU A 221 5.08 -4.33 1.62
N ALA A 222 5.79 -3.63 2.51
CA ALA A 222 5.28 -3.33 3.84
C ALA A 222 5.81 -2.01 4.39
N THR A 223 5.00 -1.33 5.21
CA THR A 223 5.42 -0.22 6.05
C THR A 223 5.26 -0.63 7.51
N LEU A 224 6.33 -0.49 8.30
CA LEU A 224 6.37 -0.83 9.73
C LEU A 224 6.52 0.46 10.55
N VAL A 225 5.41 1.02 11.00
CA VAL A 225 5.34 2.28 11.76
C VAL A 225 5.37 1.99 13.27
N PHE A 226 6.23 2.72 13.97
CA PHE A 226 6.37 2.66 15.42
C PHE A 226 5.83 3.94 16.06
N MET A 227 4.50 4.04 16.07
CA MET A 227 3.81 5.22 16.58
C MET A 227 4.10 5.40 18.06
N SER A 228 4.67 6.56 18.38
CA SER A 228 5.09 6.88 19.75
C SER A 228 4.97 8.37 20.07
N MET A 229 4.38 9.14 19.15
CA MET A 229 4.20 10.58 19.28
C MET A 229 2.80 11.01 18.88
N GLU A 230 2.31 12.07 19.51
CA GLU A 230 1.07 12.77 19.16
C GLU A 230 1.36 14.22 18.82
N GLN A 231 0.52 14.79 17.96
CA GLN A 231 0.66 16.18 17.55
C GLN A 231 0.45 17.11 18.75
N ASP A 232 1.46 17.93 19.03
CA ASP A 232 1.50 18.87 20.15
C ASP A 232 2.12 20.19 19.68
N PRO A 233 1.37 21.30 19.63
CA PRO A 233 1.90 22.61 19.26
C PRO A 233 3.10 23.07 20.09
N ASP A 234 3.23 22.58 21.32
CA ASP A 234 4.32 22.88 22.25
C ASP A 234 5.39 21.75 22.28
N GLY A 235 5.27 20.76 21.39
CA GLY A 235 6.14 19.58 21.33
C GLY A 235 7.54 19.84 20.79
N ASP A 236 8.48 19.00 21.20
CA ASP A 236 9.90 19.13 20.90
C ASP A 236 10.31 18.57 19.52
N TYR A 237 9.43 17.80 18.86
CA TYR A 237 9.73 17.11 17.59
C TYR A 237 9.04 17.79 16.40
N LEU A 238 9.80 18.45 15.53
CA LEU A 238 9.29 19.01 14.27
C LEU A 238 9.47 17.98 13.14
N LEU A 239 8.36 17.48 12.60
CA LEU A 239 8.32 16.42 11.59
C LEU A 239 7.98 16.93 10.18
N LYS A 240 7.90 16.01 9.20
CA LYS A 240 7.86 16.31 7.75
C LYS A 240 6.61 17.06 7.28
N ASP A 241 5.51 16.96 8.04
CA ASP A 241 4.27 17.72 7.81
C ASP A 241 4.34 19.18 8.30
N GLY A 242 5.44 19.60 8.92
CA GLY A 242 5.65 20.92 9.47
C GLY A 242 4.99 21.16 10.84
N ASN A 243 4.47 20.11 11.48
CA ASN A 243 3.87 20.18 12.81
C ASN A 243 4.85 19.73 13.90
N CYS A 244 4.60 20.18 15.13
CA CYS A 244 5.31 19.74 16.33
C CYS A 244 4.59 18.56 16.99
N TYR A 245 5.39 17.69 17.62
CA TYR A 245 4.95 16.44 18.24
C TYR A 245 5.62 16.22 19.59
N SER A 246 4.93 15.51 20.48
CA SER A 246 5.40 15.09 21.81
C SER A 246 5.33 13.57 21.95
N LYS A 247 6.24 12.98 22.73
CA LYS A 247 6.21 11.53 23.01
C LYS A 247 4.97 11.18 23.83
N MET A 248 4.35 10.06 23.47
CA MET A 248 3.18 9.50 24.14
C MET A 248 3.59 8.48 25.22
N ASP A 249 2.75 8.37 26.25
CA ASP A 249 2.83 7.29 27.25
C ASP A 249 2.33 5.95 26.69
N THR A 250 1.44 5.98 25.68
CA THR A 250 1.07 4.83 24.86
C THR A 250 1.95 4.79 23.61
N TYR A 251 2.32 3.59 23.15
CA TYR A 251 3.07 3.40 21.90
C TYR A 251 2.60 2.13 21.21
N ILE A 252 2.59 2.15 19.88
CA ILE A 252 1.78 1.22 19.09
C ILE A 252 2.56 0.75 17.88
N VAL A 253 2.57 -0.57 17.67
CA VAL A 253 3.05 -1.16 16.42
C VAL A 253 1.93 -1.03 15.40
N ASP A 254 2.21 -0.28 14.35
CA ASP A 254 1.31 -0.01 13.23
C ASP A 254 1.95 -0.51 11.95
N THR A 255 1.46 -1.64 11.44
CA THR A 255 1.99 -2.23 10.21
C THR A 255 0.97 -2.17 9.10
N GLY A 256 1.46 -2.08 7.87
CA GLY A 256 0.65 -2.14 6.66
C GLY A 256 1.35 -2.94 5.58
N TYR A 257 0.70 -4.00 5.12
CA TYR A 257 1.15 -4.90 4.06
C TYR A 257 0.10 -4.86 2.95
N GLY A 258 0.46 -4.38 1.76
CA GLY A 258 -0.51 -4.24 0.66
C GLY A 258 -0.84 -5.60 0.03
N LEU A 259 -2.02 -6.15 0.28
CA LEU A 259 -2.44 -7.46 -0.21
C LEU A 259 -2.26 -7.61 -1.72
N GLU A 260 -2.66 -6.57 -2.47
CA GLU A 260 -2.56 -6.51 -3.92
C GLU A 260 -1.11 -6.55 -4.41
N ARG A 261 -0.20 -5.86 -3.71
CA ARG A 261 1.23 -5.85 -4.04
C ARG A 261 1.90 -7.18 -3.74
N TRP A 262 1.55 -7.83 -2.63
CA TRP A 262 2.03 -9.17 -2.29
C TRP A 262 1.55 -10.21 -3.31
N THR A 263 0.29 -10.13 -3.71
CA THR A 263 -0.29 -10.98 -4.75
C THR A 263 0.40 -10.73 -6.09
N TRP A 264 0.64 -9.47 -6.44
CA TRP A 264 1.39 -9.11 -7.65
C TRP A 264 2.83 -9.61 -7.65
N MET A 265 3.54 -9.51 -6.52
CA MET A 265 4.89 -10.07 -6.34
C MET A 265 4.93 -11.59 -6.56
N SER A 266 3.87 -12.29 -6.15
CA SER A 266 3.73 -13.74 -6.34
C SER A 266 3.49 -14.16 -7.79
N GLN A 267 2.88 -13.29 -8.61
CA GLN A 267 2.49 -13.61 -9.99
C GLN A 267 3.42 -13.02 -11.06
N GLY A 268 4.10 -11.90 -10.77
CA GLY A 268 5.04 -11.28 -11.70
C GLY A 268 4.42 -10.73 -13.00
N THR A 269 3.12 -10.39 -12.99
CA THR A 269 2.42 -9.76 -14.13
C THR A 269 2.97 -8.35 -14.42
N ALA A 270 2.61 -7.76 -15.56
CA ALA A 270 3.14 -6.45 -15.96
C ALA A 270 2.61 -5.31 -15.08
N THR A 271 1.39 -5.46 -14.58
CA THR A 271 0.77 -4.51 -13.64
C THR A 271 0.06 -5.23 -12.50
N VAL A 272 -0.17 -4.51 -11.40
CA VAL A 272 -1.02 -4.99 -10.31
C VAL A 272 -2.42 -5.33 -10.80
N TYR A 273 -2.96 -4.59 -11.78
CA TYR A 273 -4.31 -4.80 -12.27
C TYR A 273 -4.47 -6.17 -12.93
N GLU A 274 -3.48 -6.63 -13.69
CA GLU A 274 -3.49 -7.94 -14.32
C GLU A 274 -3.43 -9.08 -13.30
N ALA A 275 -2.74 -8.87 -12.16
CA ALA A 275 -2.71 -9.85 -11.08
C ALA A 275 -4.05 -9.95 -10.32
N ILE A 276 -4.76 -8.82 -10.21
CA ILE A 276 -5.94 -8.70 -9.34
C ILE A 276 -7.27 -8.82 -10.09
N TYR A 277 -7.33 -8.30 -11.31
CA TYR A 277 -8.55 -8.16 -12.11
C TYR A 277 -8.50 -8.87 -13.47
N PRO A 278 -7.85 -10.05 -13.63
CA PRO A 278 -7.62 -10.62 -14.97
C PRO A 278 -8.93 -10.83 -15.74
N GLU A 279 -9.94 -11.44 -15.10
CA GLU A 279 -11.24 -11.71 -15.73
C GLU A 279 -12.01 -10.43 -16.11
N MET A 280 -11.90 -9.39 -15.30
CA MET A 280 -12.55 -8.10 -15.54
C MET A 280 -11.88 -7.33 -16.67
N ILE A 281 -10.55 -7.35 -16.72
CA ILE A 281 -9.77 -6.74 -17.80
C ILE A 281 -10.11 -7.42 -19.12
N ASP A 282 -10.10 -8.75 -19.16
CA ASP A 282 -10.49 -9.53 -20.34
C ASP A 282 -11.90 -9.17 -20.80
N PHE A 283 -12.87 -9.16 -19.87
CA PHE A 283 -14.24 -8.76 -20.18
C PHE A 283 -14.34 -7.34 -20.76
N LEU A 284 -13.65 -6.37 -20.17
CA LEU A 284 -13.69 -4.97 -20.59
C LEU A 284 -13.04 -4.76 -21.96
N LEU A 285 -11.91 -5.43 -22.23
CA LEU A 285 -11.23 -5.39 -23.53
C LEU A 285 -12.11 -6.00 -24.63
N ASP A 286 -12.67 -7.20 -24.38
CA ASP A 286 -13.58 -7.87 -25.30
C ASP A 286 -14.82 -7.03 -25.59
N ASN A 287 -15.43 -6.44 -24.56
CA ASN A 287 -16.62 -5.61 -24.69
C ASN A 287 -16.33 -4.31 -25.46
N ALA A 288 -15.16 -3.70 -25.25
CA ALA A 288 -14.70 -2.53 -25.99
C ALA A 288 -14.25 -2.84 -27.43
N GLY A 289 -14.08 -4.12 -27.78
CA GLY A 289 -13.52 -4.56 -29.06
C GLY A 289 -12.06 -4.16 -29.22
N ILE A 290 -11.30 -4.12 -28.11
CA ILE A 290 -9.87 -3.83 -28.11
C ILE A 290 -9.14 -5.17 -28.19
N GLU A 291 -8.46 -5.38 -29.30
CA GLU A 291 -7.61 -6.55 -29.52
C GLU A 291 -6.19 -6.07 -29.82
N TYR A 292 -5.20 -6.70 -29.19
CA TYR A 292 -3.80 -6.49 -29.47
C TYR A 292 -3.24 -7.72 -30.21
N ASP A 293 -2.52 -7.47 -31.30
CA ASP A 293 -1.69 -8.50 -31.93
C ASP A 293 -0.43 -8.82 -31.08
N ASP A 294 0.34 -9.84 -31.48
CA ASP A 294 1.50 -10.29 -30.71
C ASP A 294 2.56 -9.19 -30.52
N ASP A 295 2.79 -8.34 -31.53
CA ASP A 295 3.75 -7.24 -31.48
C ASP A 295 3.25 -6.13 -30.55
N GLU A 296 1.96 -5.81 -30.62
CA GLU A 296 1.32 -4.80 -29.78
C GLU A 296 1.29 -5.23 -28.30
N ARG A 297 1.02 -6.51 -28.02
CA ARG A 297 1.09 -7.08 -26.67
C ARG A 297 2.48 -6.92 -26.07
N GLU A 298 3.54 -7.22 -26.84
CA GLU A 298 4.91 -7.05 -26.38
C GLU A 298 5.23 -5.57 -26.07
N ILE A 299 4.77 -4.64 -26.91
CA ILE A 299 4.96 -3.20 -26.68
C ILE A 299 4.27 -2.76 -25.39
N VAL A 300 3.01 -3.14 -25.20
CA VAL A 300 2.23 -2.79 -24.01
C VAL A 300 2.85 -3.37 -22.75
N HIS A 301 3.24 -4.65 -22.78
CA HIS A 301 3.91 -5.33 -21.67
C HIS A 301 5.20 -4.61 -21.25
N ARG A 302 6.08 -4.32 -22.21
CA ARG A 302 7.33 -3.60 -21.93
C ARG A 302 7.10 -2.16 -21.49
N ALA A 303 6.07 -1.51 -22.01
CA ALA A 303 5.69 -0.16 -21.58
C ALA A 303 5.23 -0.14 -20.13
N ALA A 304 4.42 -1.12 -19.70
CA ALA A 304 3.97 -1.26 -18.32
C ALA A 304 5.16 -1.46 -17.35
N LYS A 305 6.11 -2.34 -17.73
CA LYS A 305 7.35 -2.55 -16.96
C LYS A 305 8.16 -1.27 -16.76
N LEU A 306 8.26 -0.43 -17.79
CA LEU A 306 8.95 0.86 -17.70
C LEU A 306 8.14 1.90 -16.93
N ALA A 307 6.82 1.91 -17.08
CA ALA A 307 5.94 2.85 -16.39
C ALA A 307 5.96 2.68 -14.88
N GLY A 308 6.15 1.45 -14.40
CA GLY A 308 6.30 1.13 -12.99
C GLY A 308 7.47 1.84 -12.30
N ASN A 309 8.54 2.15 -13.05
CA ASN A 309 9.76 2.80 -12.57
C ASN A 309 9.66 4.34 -12.56
N LEU A 310 8.56 4.89 -13.07
CA LEU A 310 8.38 6.34 -13.10
C LEU A 310 7.78 6.81 -11.78
N ASP A 311 8.42 7.82 -11.22
CA ASP A 311 7.90 8.64 -10.14
C ASP A 311 6.93 9.67 -10.74
N ILE A 312 5.68 9.26 -10.94
CA ILE A 312 4.63 10.08 -11.57
C ILE A 312 3.75 10.72 -10.52
N ASP A 313 4.35 11.36 -9.53
CA ASP A 313 3.60 12.11 -8.52
C ASP A 313 2.93 13.37 -9.10
N ASP A 314 3.27 13.77 -10.35
CA ASP A 314 2.62 14.86 -11.08
C ASP A 314 2.17 14.45 -12.50
N VAL A 315 0.92 14.81 -12.84
CA VAL A 315 0.29 14.54 -14.15
C VAL A 315 1.04 15.21 -15.31
N ASP A 316 1.79 16.27 -15.03
CA ASP A 316 2.61 16.98 -16.01
C ASP A 316 3.81 16.15 -16.50
N ASP A 317 4.24 15.11 -15.76
CA ASP A 317 5.38 14.26 -16.12
C ASP A 317 4.99 13.11 -17.08
N ILE A 318 3.71 12.69 -17.11
CA ILE A 318 3.26 11.51 -17.89
C ILE A 318 3.61 11.62 -19.38
N GLU A 319 3.48 12.80 -19.97
CA GLU A 319 3.76 13.00 -21.39
C GLU A 319 5.27 12.95 -21.68
N ALA A 320 6.11 13.43 -20.77
CA ALA A 320 7.56 13.32 -20.87
C ALA A 320 8.00 11.87 -20.72
N ALA A 321 7.51 11.21 -19.67
CA ALA A 321 7.63 9.78 -19.42
C ALA A 321 7.28 8.90 -20.63
N ARG A 322 6.14 9.16 -21.29
CA ARG A 322 5.74 8.44 -22.51
C ARG A 322 6.73 8.64 -23.65
N GLY A 323 7.33 9.83 -23.75
CA GLY A 323 8.40 10.13 -24.70
C GLY A 323 9.62 9.24 -24.48
N ASP A 324 10.05 9.12 -23.23
CA ASP A 324 11.22 8.32 -22.84
C ASP A 324 10.95 6.82 -23.01
N ILE A 325 9.78 6.34 -22.59
CA ILE A 325 9.34 4.95 -22.82
C ILE A 325 9.30 4.64 -24.32
N ALA A 326 8.68 5.50 -25.13
CA ALA A 326 8.61 5.28 -26.57
C ALA A 326 10.00 5.23 -27.22
N ALA A 327 10.93 6.09 -26.78
CA ALA A 327 12.31 6.08 -27.24
C ALA A 327 13.03 4.77 -26.88
N GLU A 328 12.88 4.29 -25.65
CA GLU A 328 13.46 3.04 -25.17
C GLU A 328 12.90 1.81 -25.89
N LEU A 329 11.60 1.82 -26.20
CA LEU A 329 10.93 0.77 -26.97
C LEU A 329 11.18 0.88 -28.48
N GLY A 330 11.72 2.00 -28.96
CA GLY A 330 11.93 2.25 -30.39
C GLY A 330 10.63 2.42 -31.18
N VAL A 331 9.57 2.93 -30.55
CA VAL A 331 8.25 3.16 -31.17
C VAL A 331 7.93 4.64 -31.25
N ASP A 332 7.00 5.01 -32.13
CA ASP A 332 6.48 6.37 -32.18
C ASP A 332 5.60 6.65 -30.95
N VAL A 333 5.72 7.84 -30.36
CA VAL A 333 4.96 8.22 -29.15
C VAL A 333 3.46 8.16 -29.40
N ALA A 334 2.97 8.56 -30.58
CA ALA A 334 1.54 8.49 -30.88
C ALA A 334 1.08 7.03 -31.04
N ARG A 335 1.94 6.14 -31.57
CA ARG A 335 1.66 4.70 -31.57
C ARG A 335 1.60 4.14 -30.16
N LEU A 336 2.57 4.45 -29.30
CA LEU A 336 2.57 3.99 -27.90
C LEU A 336 1.28 4.43 -27.21
N ARG A 337 0.93 5.71 -27.32
CA ARG A 337 -0.30 6.27 -26.74
C ARG A 337 -1.56 5.57 -27.20
N ALA A 338 -1.68 5.31 -28.50
CA ALA A 338 -2.84 4.61 -29.05
C ALA A 338 -2.99 3.19 -28.50
N LEU A 339 -1.88 2.55 -28.09
CA LEU A 339 -1.89 1.23 -27.47
C LEU A 339 -2.17 1.29 -25.98
N VAL A 340 -1.54 2.20 -25.23
CA VAL A 340 -1.62 2.21 -23.75
C VAL A 340 -2.85 2.95 -23.21
N GLU A 341 -3.28 4.07 -23.80
CA GLU A 341 -4.38 4.89 -23.24
C GLU A 341 -5.72 4.13 -23.10
N PRO A 342 -6.12 3.26 -24.06
CA PRO A 342 -7.31 2.42 -23.88
C PRO A 342 -7.17 1.45 -22.71
N LEU A 343 -6.00 0.83 -22.55
CA LEU A 343 -5.73 -0.13 -21.48
C LEU A 343 -5.65 0.55 -20.11
N GLU A 344 -5.00 1.71 -20.01
CA GLU A 344 -5.01 2.54 -18.80
C GLU A 344 -6.46 2.87 -18.37
N THR A 345 -7.33 3.14 -19.34
CA THR A 345 -8.76 3.39 -19.10
C THR A 345 -9.48 2.13 -18.61
N VAL A 346 -9.18 0.96 -19.18
CA VAL A 346 -9.71 -0.33 -18.74
C VAL A 346 -9.30 -0.65 -17.29
N TYR A 347 -8.02 -0.48 -16.95
CA TYR A 347 -7.51 -0.66 -15.59
C TYR A 347 -8.22 0.25 -14.59
N ALA A 348 -8.40 1.53 -14.94
CA ALA A 348 -9.13 2.46 -14.09
C ALA A 348 -10.61 2.10 -13.93
N ILE A 349 -11.26 1.50 -14.94
CA ILE A 349 -12.64 1.02 -14.79
C ILE A 349 -12.70 -0.15 -13.80
N ALA A 350 -11.81 -1.14 -13.93
CA ALA A 350 -11.77 -2.31 -13.05
C ALA A 350 -11.57 -1.90 -11.57
N ASP A 351 -10.57 -1.06 -11.30
CA ASP A 351 -10.27 -0.55 -9.96
C ASP A 351 -11.41 0.29 -9.36
N HIS A 352 -12.03 1.16 -10.17
CA HIS A 352 -13.17 1.97 -9.70
C HIS A 352 -14.40 1.12 -9.43
N CYS A 353 -14.61 0.04 -10.18
CA CYS A 353 -15.70 -0.89 -9.94
C CYS A 353 -15.53 -1.62 -8.60
N ARG A 354 -14.33 -2.10 -8.26
CA ARG A 354 -14.04 -2.67 -6.92
C ARG A 354 -14.21 -1.62 -5.82
N THR A 355 -13.74 -0.40 -6.05
CA THR A 355 -13.93 0.72 -5.10
C THR A 355 -15.41 0.99 -4.84
N LEU A 356 -16.23 0.99 -5.90
CA LEU A 356 -17.68 1.15 -5.77
C LEU A 356 -18.34 -0.04 -5.07
N ALA A 357 -17.85 -1.26 -5.28
CA ALA A 357 -18.34 -2.45 -4.58
C ALA A 357 -18.16 -2.29 -3.05
N TYR A 358 -16.96 -1.92 -2.58
CA TYR A 358 -16.73 -1.62 -1.16
C TYR A 358 -17.59 -0.45 -0.67
N MET A 359 -17.61 0.67 -1.38
CA MET A 359 -18.37 1.86 -0.95
C MET A 359 -19.87 1.56 -0.82
N LEU A 360 -20.47 0.93 -1.82
CA LEU A 360 -21.90 0.64 -1.84
C LEU A 360 -22.25 -0.52 -0.90
N GLY A 361 -21.38 -1.52 -0.79
CA GLY A 361 -21.49 -2.63 0.16
C GLY A 361 -21.51 -2.16 1.62
N ASP A 362 -20.68 -1.16 1.96
CA ASP A 362 -20.69 -0.50 3.26
C ASP A 362 -21.73 0.62 3.40
N GLU A 363 -22.75 0.56 2.54
CA GLU A 363 -23.96 1.40 2.55
C GLU A 363 -23.68 2.90 2.38
N ILE A 364 -22.59 3.27 1.70
CA ILE A 364 -22.35 4.68 1.34
C ILE A 364 -23.34 5.09 0.25
N VAL A 365 -24.26 5.99 0.58
CA VAL A 365 -25.28 6.47 -0.36
C VAL A 365 -24.76 7.66 -1.18
N PRO A 366 -24.73 7.58 -2.54
CA PRO A 366 -24.26 8.69 -3.38
C PRO A 366 -25.02 10.01 -3.17
N SER A 367 -24.31 11.07 -2.78
CA SER A 367 -24.85 12.37 -2.39
C SER A 367 -23.99 13.53 -2.92
N ASN A 368 -24.34 14.78 -2.62
CA ASN A 368 -23.51 15.95 -2.98
C ASN A 368 -22.60 16.42 -1.82
N VAL A 369 -22.54 15.69 -0.71
CA VAL A 369 -21.76 16.03 0.49
C VAL A 369 -21.11 14.79 1.13
N GLY A 370 -20.02 14.99 1.87
CA GLY A 370 -19.39 13.95 2.70
C GLY A 370 -18.94 12.71 1.91
N THR A 371 -18.97 11.53 2.55
CA THR A 371 -18.66 10.23 1.93
C THR A 371 -19.50 9.96 0.69
N GLY A 372 -20.79 10.34 0.70
CA GLY A 372 -21.68 10.19 -0.45
C GLY A 372 -21.22 10.99 -1.68
N TYR A 373 -20.52 12.12 -1.51
CA TYR A 373 -19.94 12.85 -2.63
C TYR A 373 -18.79 12.06 -3.28
N LEU A 374 -17.96 11.40 -2.49
CA LEU A 374 -16.86 10.57 -2.99
C LEU A 374 -17.40 9.38 -3.81
N ALA A 375 -18.38 8.65 -3.28
CA ALA A 375 -19.03 7.57 -4.03
C ALA A 375 -19.67 8.07 -5.34
N ARG A 376 -20.33 9.24 -5.32
CA ARG A 376 -20.86 9.88 -6.53
C ARG A 376 -19.76 10.26 -7.53
N MET A 377 -18.61 10.72 -7.04
CA MET A 377 -17.48 11.12 -7.88
C MET A 377 -16.92 9.91 -8.62
N VAL A 378 -16.60 8.83 -7.89
CA VAL A 378 -16.08 7.58 -8.46
C VAL A 378 -17.08 7.04 -9.49
N LEU A 379 -18.35 6.91 -9.12
CA LEU A 379 -19.41 6.43 -10.03
C LEU A 379 -19.49 7.23 -11.34
N ARG A 380 -19.43 8.57 -11.26
CA ARG A 380 -19.45 9.43 -12.44
C ARG A 380 -18.19 9.32 -13.28
N ARG A 381 -17.03 9.16 -12.63
CA ARG A 381 -15.76 8.93 -13.33
C ARG A 381 -15.80 7.60 -14.06
N THR A 382 -16.20 6.50 -13.40
CA THR A 382 -16.37 5.18 -14.02
C THR A 382 -17.29 5.25 -15.22
N LYS A 383 -18.46 5.90 -15.11
CA LYS A 383 -19.38 6.07 -16.25
C LYS A 383 -18.73 6.77 -17.44
N ARG A 384 -17.94 7.81 -17.18
CA ARG A 384 -17.25 8.56 -18.22
C ARG A 384 -16.15 7.73 -18.88
N LEU A 385 -15.40 6.95 -18.10
CA LEU A 385 -14.36 6.07 -18.62
C LEU A 385 -14.96 4.98 -19.51
N THR A 386 -16.06 4.35 -19.09
CA THR A 386 -16.76 3.35 -19.92
C THR A 386 -17.24 3.94 -21.25
N ASP A 387 -17.84 5.14 -21.22
CA ASP A 387 -18.23 5.87 -22.45
C ASP A 387 -17.02 6.22 -23.35
N THR A 388 -15.86 6.47 -22.75
CA THR A 388 -14.65 6.91 -23.48
C THR A 388 -14.01 5.76 -24.24
N VAL A 389 -13.93 4.58 -23.62
CA VAL A 389 -13.33 3.38 -24.23
C VAL A 389 -14.34 2.57 -25.05
N GLY A 390 -15.63 2.89 -24.95
CA GLY A 390 -16.68 2.25 -25.74
C GLY A 390 -17.24 0.96 -25.12
N VAL A 391 -17.07 0.76 -23.81
CA VAL A 391 -17.69 -0.35 -23.08
C VAL A 391 -19.21 -0.14 -23.02
N ASP A 392 -19.96 -1.05 -23.63
CA ASP A 392 -21.41 -1.14 -23.62
C ASP A 392 -21.85 -2.24 -22.63
N ALA A 393 -21.70 -1.93 -21.34
CA ALA A 393 -22.14 -2.77 -20.24
C ALA A 393 -22.83 -1.92 -19.15
N PRO A 394 -23.90 -2.43 -18.50
CA PRO A 394 -24.50 -1.78 -17.33
C PRO A 394 -23.47 -1.66 -16.19
N LEU A 395 -23.40 -0.48 -15.55
CA LEU A 395 -22.44 -0.25 -14.46
C LEU A 395 -22.68 -1.16 -13.26
N ASP A 396 -23.92 -1.53 -12.98
CA ASP A 396 -24.27 -2.45 -11.90
C ASP A 396 -23.69 -3.86 -12.14
N GLU A 397 -23.70 -4.36 -13.38
CA GLU A 397 -23.05 -5.62 -13.72
C GLU A 397 -21.52 -5.54 -13.53
N LEU A 398 -20.90 -4.44 -13.97
CA LEU A 398 -19.46 -4.22 -13.79
C LEU A 398 -19.04 -4.17 -12.30
N VAL A 399 -19.89 -3.60 -11.44
CA VAL A 399 -19.63 -3.54 -9.99
C VAL A 399 -19.86 -4.91 -9.35
N ASP A 400 -20.90 -5.64 -9.75
CA ASP A 400 -21.22 -6.99 -9.23
C ASP A 400 -20.11 -8.00 -9.54
N MET A 401 -19.42 -7.86 -10.68
CA MET A 401 -18.24 -8.68 -11.02
C MET A 401 -17.05 -8.48 -10.06
N GLN A 402 -17.06 -7.43 -9.26
CA GLN A 402 -16.00 -7.09 -8.30
C GLN A 402 -16.45 -7.21 -6.84
N ALA A 403 -17.68 -7.67 -6.60
CA ALA A 403 -18.33 -7.68 -5.29
C ALA A 403 -18.14 -8.97 -4.48
#